data_AF-A0A9D4M9M4-F1
#
_entry.id   AF-A0A9D4M9M4-F1
#
_cell.length_a   1.000
_cell.length_b   1.000
_cell.length_c   1.000
_cell.angle_alpha   90.00
_cell.angle_beta   90.00
_cell.angle_gamma   90.00
#
_symmetry.space_group_name_H-M   'P 1'
#
loop_
_entity.id
_entity.type
_entity.pdbx_description
1 polymer ?
#
loop_
_entity_poly.entity_id
_entity_poly.type
_entity_poly.pdbx_seq_one_letter_code
_entity_poly.pdbx_strand_id
1 'polypeptide(L)'
;MFTSRRQHLANLLREESETVDLHIRLVSQHLLTKIRRKKYVAIHGRLHQAWDDYEEEKLTTTDLLRIISHINALGPSTPVHHMLDADEF
;
A
#
# COMPACT_ATOMS: atom_id res chain seq x y z
N MET A 1 -30.49 7.62 -31.35
CA MET A 1 -29.05 7.44 -31.03
C MET A 1 -28.84 7.11 -29.53
N PHE A 2 -29.38 6.00 -29.02
CA PHE A 2 -29.25 5.60 -27.60
C PHE A 2 -28.65 4.19 -27.40
N THR A 3 -28.22 3.55 -28.49
CA THR A 3 -27.68 2.19 -28.51
C THR A 3 -26.19 2.17 -28.18
N SER A 4 -25.40 3.13 -28.69
CA SER A 4 -23.95 3.19 -28.45
C SER A 4 -23.57 3.45 -27.00
N ARG A 5 -24.30 4.31 -26.29
CA ARG A 5 -24.06 4.57 -24.85
C ARG A 5 -24.39 3.36 -23.97
N ARG A 6 -25.46 2.63 -24.30
CA ARG A 6 -25.83 1.39 -23.59
C ARG A 6 -24.83 0.26 -23.85
N GLN A 7 -24.35 0.12 -25.08
CA GLN A 7 -23.30 -0.85 -25.41
C GLN A 7 -21.97 -0.51 -24.73
N HIS A 8 -21.62 0.77 -24.63
CA HIS A 8 -20.41 1.19 -23.92
C HIS A 8 -20.48 0.86 -22.43
N LEU A 9 -21.62 1.17 -21.77
CA LEU A 9 -21.81 0.82 -20.36
C LEU A 9 -21.79 -0.70 -20.13
N ALA A 10 -22.41 -1.48 -21.02
CA ALA A 10 -22.38 -2.94 -20.94
C ALA A 10 -20.96 -3.51 -21.10
N ASN A 11 -20.11 -2.88 -21.91
CA ASN A 11 -18.71 -3.30 -22.04
C ASN A 11 -17.89 -2.95 -20.80
N LEU A 12 -18.06 -1.74 -20.24
CA LEU A 12 -17.38 -1.34 -19.00
C LEU A 12 -17.77 -2.23 -17.81
N LEU A 13 -19.06 -2.53 -17.67
CA LEU A 13 -19.54 -3.43 -16.61
C LEU A 13 -19.03 -4.86 -16.79
N ARG A 14 -18.84 -5.31 -18.03
CA ARG A 14 -18.25 -6.62 -18.32
C ARG A 14 -16.76 -6.66 -17.92
N GLU A 15 -15.99 -5.65 -18.32
CA GLU A 15 -14.58 -5.52 -17.94
C GLU A 15 -14.39 -5.40 -16.42
N GLU A 16 -15.28 -4.67 -15.75
CA GLU A 16 -15.30 -4.56 -14.30
C GLU A 16 -15.64 -5.90 -13.64
N SER A 17 -16.63 -6.63 -14.16
CA SER A 17 -17.01 -7.96 -13.62
C SER A 17 -15.87 -8.98 -13.73
N GLU A 18 -15.09 -8.97 -14.82
CA GLU A 18 -13.92 -9.83 -15.00
C GLU A 18 -12.81 -9.51 -13.98
N THR A 19 -12.70 -8.24 -13.59
CA THR A 19 -11.70 -7.77 -12.64
C THR A 19 -12.13 -8.01 -11.18
N VAL A 20 -13.44 -7.98 -10.91
CA VAL A 20 -14.01 -8.28 -9.59
C VAL A 20 -13.77 -9.74 -9.20
N ASP A 21 -13.95 -10.69 -10.12
CA ASP A 21 -13.66 -12.10 -9.86
C ASP A 21 -12.18 -12.34 -9.54
N LEU A 22 -11.27 -11.63 -10.20
CA LEU A 22 -9.84 -11.69 -9.92
C LEU A 22 -9.52 -11.16 -8.52
N HIS A 23 -10.13 -10.04 -8.13
CA HIS A 23 -10.01 -9.46 -6.79
C HIS A 23 -10.60 -10.38 -5.71
N ILE A 24 -11.78 -10.95 -5.94
CA ILE A 24 -12.41 -11.92 -5.02
C ILE A 24 -11.50 -13.13 -4.84
N ARG A 25 -10.89 -13.65 -5.91
CA ARG A 25 -9.91 -14.74 -5.84
C ARG A 25 -8.64 -14.37 -5.08
N LEU A 26 -8.08 -13.17 -5.31
CA LEU A 26 -6.89 -12.68 -4.60
C LEU A 26 -7.13 -12.45 -3.10
N VAL A 27 -8.32 -11.99 -2.74
CA VAL A 27 -8.76 -11.79 -1.35
C VAL A 27 -9.05 -13.13 -0.67
N SER A 28 -9.85 -14.00 -1.29
CA SER A 28 -10.19 -15.33 -0.76
C SER A 28 -8.96 -16.23 -0.58
N GLN A 29 -7.98 -16.15 -1.49
CA GLN A 29 -6.74 -16.92 -1.40
C GLN A 29 -5.72 -16.35 -0.39
N HIS A 30 -6.08 -15.31 0.39
CA HIS A 30 -5.18 -14.62 1.33
C HIS A 30 -3.87 -14.13 0.70
N LEU A 31 -3.76 -14.12 -0.63
CA LEU A 31 -2.56 -13.76 -1.37
C LEU A 31 -2.30 -12.26 -1.24
N LEU A 32 -3.35 -11.45 -1.23
CA LEU A 32 -3.25 -10.02 -0.95
C LEU A 32 -2.66 -9.77 0.44
N THR A 33 -3.15 -10.48 1.46
CA THR A 33 -2.63 -10.43 2.84
C THR A 33 -1.19 -10.91 2.90
N LYS A 34 -0.84 -11.98 2.17
CA LYS A 34 0.53 -12.51 2.09
C LYS A 34 1.50 -11.53 1.43
N ILE A 35 1.08 -10.87 0.34
CA ILE A 35 1.88 -9.86 -0.36
C ILE A 35 2.05 -8.61 0.51
N ARG A 36 0.98 -8.11 1.12
CA ARG A 36 1.02 -6.97 2.06
C ARG A 36 1.90 -7.29 3.27
N ARG A 37 1.75 -8.47 3.86
CA ARG A 37 2.59 -8.94 4.98
C ARG A 37 4.05 -9.07 4.60
N LYS A 38 4.38 -9.58 3.40
CA LYS A 38 5.76 -9.63 2.91
C LYS A 38 6.38 -8.23 2.80
N LYS A 39 5.65 -7.26 2.25
CA LYS A 39 6.10 -5.86 2.17
C LYS A 39 6.26 -5.25 3.56
N TYR A 40 5.28 -5.45 4.43
CA TYR A 40 5.29 -4.98 5.81
C TYR A 40 6.49 -5.54 6.57
N VAL A 41 6.73 -6.86 6.50
CA VAL A 41 7.89 -7.51 7.15
C VAL A 41 9.20 -6.97 6.60
N ALA A 42 9.32 -6.73 5.29
CA ALA A 42 10.54 -6.18 4.71
C ALA A 42 10.82 -4.73 5.17
N ILE A 43 9.78 -3.89 5.22
CA ILE A 43 9.89 -2.49 5.68
C ILE A 43 10.19 -2.45 7.18
N HIS A 44 9.41 -3.17 7.99
CA HIS A 44 9.59 -3.20 9.44
C HIS A 44 10.90 -3.87 9.85
N GLY A 45 11.36 -4.90 9.14
CA GLY A 45 12.66 -5.52 9.41
C GLY A 45 13.82 -4.54 9.21
N ARG A 46 13.79 -3.75 8.13
CA ARG A 46 14.81 -2.71 7.88
C ARG A 46 14.72 -1.56 8.87
N LEU A 47 13.50 -1.19 9.28
CA LEU A 47 13.27 -0.15 10.30
C LEU A 47 13.82 -0.59 11.66
N HIS A 48 13.48 -1.81 12.10
CA HIS A 48 13.97 -2.38 13.35
C HIS A 48 15.49 -2.49 13.34
N GLN A 49 16.08 -3.01 12.26
CA GLN A 49 17.53 -3.11 12.17
C GLN A 49 18.23 -1.74 12.25
N ALA A 50 17.70 -0.71 11.58
CA ALA A 50 18.23 0.64 11.69
C ALA A 50 18.06 1.22 13.10
N TRP A 51 16.98 0.86 13.80
CA TRP A 51 16.75 1.24 15.19
C TRP A 51 17.73 0.55 16.14
N ASP A 52 17.95 -0.75 15.98
CA ASP A 52 18.92 -1.53 16.75
C ASP A 52 20.35 -0.97 16.55
N ASP A 53 20.73 -0.67 15.30
CA ASP A 53 22.01 -0.05 14.98
C ASP A 53 22.16 1.38 15.57
N TYR A 54 21.05 2.10 15.77
CA TYR A 54 21.05 3.39 16.45
C TYR A 54 21.21 3.24 17.97
N GLU A 55 20.50 2.28 18.60
CA GLU A 55 20.63 1.99 20.04
C GLU A 55 22.04 1.49 20.40
N GLU A 56 22.69 0.77 19.49
CA GLU A 56 24.09 0.32 19.64
C GLU A 56 25.12 1.42 19.30
N GLU A 57 24.69 2.67 19.12
CA GLU A 57 25.51 3.85 18.77
C GLU A 57 26.33 3.69 17.46
N LYS A 58 25.96 2.73 16.60
CA LYS A 58 26.60 2.53 15.29
C LYS A 58 26.12 3.54 14.25
N LEU A 59 24.96 4.14 14.48
CA LEU A 59 24.37 5.17 13.62
C LEU A 59 24.14 6.46 14.41
N THR A 60 24.37 7.58 13.75
CA THR A 60 23.91 8.87 14.27
C THR A 60 22.41 9.03 14.05
N THR A 61 21.75 9.88 14.83
CA THR A 61 20.34 10.21 14.63
C THR A 61 20.06 10.71 13.21
N THR A 62 21.00 11.44 12.61
CA THR A 62 20.90 11.90 11.22
C THR A 62 20.95 10.77 10.20
N ASP A 63 21.76 9.75 10.45
CA ASP A 63 21.84 8.58 9.58
C ASP A 63 20.60 7.70 9.70
N LEU A 64 20.07 7.52 10.93
CA LEU A 64 18.80 6.84 11.17
C LEU A 64 17.66 7.51 10.39
N LEU A 65 17.50 8.84 10.52
CA LEU A 65 16.44 9.57 9.83
C LEU A 65 16.57 9.52 8.30
N ARG A 66 17.80 9.51 7.77
CA ARG A 66 18.07 9.32 6.34
C ARG A 66 17.68 7.91 5.88
N ILE A 67 17.99 6.88 6.66
CA ILE A 67 17.63 5.50 6.35
C ILE A 67 16.10 5.33 6.37
N ILE A 68 15.42 5.87 7.39
CA ILE A 68 13.96 5.80 7.52
C ILE A 68 13.25 6.52 6.37
N SER A 69 13.73 7.70 5.95
CA SER A 69 13.13 8.42 4.82
C SER A 69 13.22 7.63 3.51
N HIS A 70 14.33 6.93 3.27
CA HIS A 70 14.48 6.02 2.13
C HIS A 70 13.64 4.74 2.24
N ILE A 71 13.41 4.23 3.45
CA ILE A 71 12.53 3.06 3.68
C ILE A 71 11.07 3.44 3.38
N ASN A 72 10.61 4.61 3.81
CA ASN A 72 9.25 5.10 3.55
C ASN A 72 9.01 5.44 2.08
N ALA A 73 10.04 5.91 1.36
CA ALA A 73 9.95 6.16 -0.09
C ALA A 73 9.77 4.89 -0.94
N LEU A 74 9.93 3.69 -0.37
CA LEU A 74 9.70 2.39 -1.02
C LEU A 74 8.31 1.80 -0.76
N GLY A 75 7.46 2.46 0.04
CA GLY A 75 6.06 2.11 0.22
C GLY A 75 5.20 2.54 -0.98
N PRO A 76 3.99 1.97 -1.19
CA PRO A 76 3.06 2.60 -2.12
C PRO A 76 2.84 4.03 -1.62
N SER A 77 3.20 5.02 -2.43
CA SER A 77 2.85 6.42 -2.17
C SER A 77 1.33 6.52 -2.21
N THR A 78 0.67 6.22 -1.10
CA THR A 78 -0.61 6.84 -0.78
C THR A 78 -0.25 8.27 -0.42
N PRO A 79 -0.69 9.27 -1.22
CA PRO A 79 -0.55 10.65 -0.81
C PRO A 79 -1.21 10.78 0.57
N VAL A 80 -0.43 11.24 1.55
CA VAL A 80 -0.92 11.59 2.89
C VAL A 80 -1.72 12.88 2.74
N HIS A 81 -2.89 12.78 2.12
CA HIS A 81 -3.86 13.85 2.02
C HIS A 81 -5.23 13.22 2.26
N HIS A 82 -5.90 13.66 3.33
CA HIS A 82 -7.17 13.18 3.87
C HIS A 82 -7.14 11.85 4.63
N MET A 83 -6.87 11.93 5.94
CA MET A 83 -7.63 11.17 6.97
C MET A 83 -7.35 11.67 8.40
N LEU A 84 -6.91 12.92 8.56
CA LEU A 84 -6.89 13.63 9.85
C LEU A 84 -7.98 14.71 9.83
N ASP A 85 -9.23 14.31 9.63
CA ASP A 85 -10.41 15.15 9.86
C ASP A 85 -11.59 14.22 10.19
N ALA A 86 -11.54 13.56 11.35
CA ALA A 86 -12.70 12.92 11.95
C ALA A 86 -12.43 12.60 13.43
N ASP A 87 -12.01 13.62 14.17
CA ASP A 87 -12.24 13.71 15.62
C ASP A 87 -12.22 15.20 15.99
N GLU A 88 -13.32 15.89 15.67
CA GLU A 88 -13.76 17.08 16.39
C GLU A 88 -15.28 17.29 16.15
N PHE A 89 -16.04 17.07 17.23
CA PHE A 89 -17.50 17.26 17.46
C PHE A 89 -18.49 16.24 16.87
#